data_AF-A0A2W7RC93-F1
#
_entry.id   AF-A0A2W7RC93-F1
#
_cell.length_a   1.000
_cell.length_b   1.000
_cell.length_c   1.000
_cell.angle_alpha   90.00
_cell.angle_beta   90.00
_cell.angle_gamma   90.00
#
_symmetry.space_group_name_H-M   'P 1'
#
loop_
_entity.id
_entity.type
_entity.pdbx_description
1 polymer ?
#
loop_
_entity_poly.entity_id
_entity_poly.type
_entity_poly.pdbx_seq_one_letter_code
_entity_poly.pdbx_strand_id
1 'polypeptide(L)'
;MDVVTLRLGGELMAIPAECLREILEPVPVTRVPQAGNFIGGLINVRGVVVPLADLRVTFGMTLTEATPDTRMLVLELPIAGDEIVVAILADKVHDVTGLDPSTLEPIPPVGTRWPPDFVRGIGKWQGGFMILPDLERIFTQGAQKGSLSAVAEEGV
;
A
#
# COMPACT_ATOMS: atom_id res chain seq x y z
N MET A 1 1.18 -12.79 13.66
CA MET A 1 0.12 -12.17 12.85
C MET A 1 0.19 -12.73 11.45
N ASP A 2 -0.92 -12.84 10.74
CA ASP A 2 -0.90 -13.24 9.33
C ASP A 2 -0.65 -12.02 8.46
N VAL A 3 0.18 -12.19 7.43
CA VAL A 3 0.52 -11.13 6.48
C VAL A 3 0.41 -11.65 5.05
N VAL A 4 -0.03 -10.79 4.15
CA VAL A 4 0.03 -11.01 2.72
C VAL A 4 1.37 -10.49 2.20
N THR A 5 2.12 -11.37 1.56
CA THR A 5 3.42 -11.04 0.96
C THR A 5 3.24 -10.63 -0.49
N LEU A 6 3.88 -9.54 -0.89
CA LEU A 6 3.76 -8.98 -2.24
C LEU A 6 5.08 -8.38 -2.71
N ARG A 7 5.25 -8.28 -4.02
CA ARG A 7 6.34 -7.51 -4.63
C ARG A 7 5.88 -6.14 -5.10
N LEU A 8 6.73 -5.14 -4.91
CA LEU A 8 6.57 -3.80 -5.42
C LEU A 8 7.92 -3.16 -5.72
N GLY A 9 8.18 -2.77 -6.96
CA GLY A 9 9.42 -2.11 -7.36
C GLY A 9 10.65 -2.98 -7.11
N GLY A 10 10.51 -4.30 -7.15
CA GLY A 10 11.57 -5.24 -6.81
C GLY A 10 11.62 -5.67 -5.34
N GLU A 11 10.95 -4.94 -4.45
CA GLU A 11 10.95 -5.17 -3.00
C GLU A 11 9.90 -6.17 -2.58
N LEU A 12 10.24 -7.01 -1.60
CA LEU A 12 9.27 -7.84 -0.91
C LEU A 12 8.69 -7.07 0.28
N MET A 13 7.37 -6.96 0.32
CA MET A 13 6.62 -6.28 1.37
C MET A 13 5.63 -7.25 2.01
N ALA A 14 5.37 -7.06 3.30
CA ALA A 14 4.30 -7.70 4.05
C ALA A 14 3.22 -6.68 4.39
N ILE A 15 1.97 -7.02 4.13
CA ILE A 15 0.80 -6.24 4.56
C ILE A 15 0.00 -7.08 5.55
N PRO A 16 -0.37 -6.56 6.74
CA PRO A 16 -1.22 -7.29 7.67
C PRO A 16 -2.50 -7.78 6.99
N ALA A 17 -2.78 -9.08 7.10
CA ALA A 17 -3.94 -9.68 6.45
C ALA A 17 -5.26 -9.15 7.04
N GLU A 18 -5.24 -8.69 8.29
CA GLU A 18 -6.36 -8.03 8.96
C GLU A 18 -6.83 -6.74 8.27
N CYS A 19 -5.94 -6.02 7.58
CA CYS A 19 -6.29 -4.82 6.83
C CYS A 19 -6.79 -5.16 5.41
N LEU A 20 -6.62 -6.39 4.92
CA LEU A 20 -6.92 -6.77 3.55
C LEU A 20 -8.38 -7.19 3.40
N ARG A 21 -9.13 -6.45 2.55
CA ARG A 21 -10.51 -6.81 2.20
C ARG A 21 -10.58 -7.76 1.02
N GLU A 22 -9.90 -7.42 -0.09
CA GLU A 22 -9.84 -8.27 -1.27
C GLU A 22 -8.64 -7.93 -2.16
N ILE A 23 -8.26 -8.88 -3.01
CA ILE A 23 -7.22 -8.72 -4.04
C ILE A 23 -7.90 -8.80 -5.39
N LEU A 24 -7.69 -7.78 -6.21
CA LEU A 24 -8.30 -7.62 -7.51
C LEU A 24 -7.24 -7.70 -8.61
N GLU A 25 -7.66 -8.16 -9.79
CA GLU A 25 -6.95 -7.82 -11.02
C GLU A 25 -7.08 -6.30 -11.29
N PRO A 26 -6.17 -5.69 -12.06
CA PRO A 26 -6.23 -4.27 -12.36
C PRO A 26 -7.56 -3.92 -13.05
N VAL A 27 -8.33 -3.03 -12.43
CA VAL A 27 -9.57 -2.49 -13.00
C VAL A 27 -9.32 -1.11 -13.64
N PRO A 28 -10.23 -0.60 -14.48
CA PRO A 28 -10.11 0.75 -15.02
C PRO A 28 -9.93 1.80 -13.92
N VAL A 29 -8.92 2.67 -14.09
CA VAL A 29 -8.60 3.74 -13.15
C VAL A 29 -9.06 5.08 -13.71
N THR A 30 -9.93 5.77 -12.98
CA THR A 30 -10.31 7.15 -13.27
C THR A 30 -9.23 8.07 -12.70
N ARG A 31 -8.45 8.73 -13.57
CA ARG A 31 -7.44 9.70 -13.12
C ARG A 31 -8.11 10.91 -12.49
N VAL A 32 -7.60 11.33 -11.33
CA VAL A 32 -8.04 12.56 -10.66
C VAL A 32 -7.15 13.72 -11.15
N PRO A 33 -7.69 14.74 -11.85
CA PRO A 33 -6.91 15.89 -12.26
C PRO A 33 -6.29 16.60 -11.05
N GLN A 34 -5.03 17.05 -11.20
CA GLN A 34 -4.27 17.76 -10.15
C GLN A 34 -4.02 16.96 -8.87
N ALA A 35 -4.35 15.66 -8.82
CA ALA A 35 -3.99 14.84 -7.69
C ALA A 35 -2.47 14.63 -7.62
N GLY A 36 -1.95 14.56 -6.40
CA GLY A 36 -0.55 14.23 -6.17
C GLY A 36 -0.24 12.80 -6.62
N ASN A 37 1.04 12.52 -6.89
CA ASN A 37 1.45 11.22 -7.43
C ASN A 37 1.07 10.03 -6.53
N PHE A 38 0.93 10.25 -5.22
CA PHE A 38 0.58 9.18 -4.27
C PHE A 38 -0.82 8.61 -4.53
N ILE A 39 -1.84 9.46 -4.69
CA ILE A 39 -3.20 9.06 -5.08
C ILE A 39 -3.39 9.43 -6.56
N GLY A 40 -3.05 8.49 -7.45
CA GLY A 40 -3.07 8.75 -8.89
C GLY A 40 -4.46 8.67 -9.54
N GLY A 41 -5.45 8.13 -8.83
CA GLY A 41 -6.79 7.93 -9.38
C GLY A 41 -7.77 7.26 -8.42
N LEU A 42 -8.96 6.99 -8.95
CA LEU A 42 -10.06 6.31 -8.29
C LEU A 42 -10.38 5.02 -9.06
N ILE A 43 -10.81 3.99 -8.34
CA ILE A 43 -11.34 2.75 -8.90
C ILE A 43 -12.74 2.47 -8.37
N ASN A 44 -13.52 1.71 -9.12
CA ASN A 44 -14.83 1.25 -8.66
C ASN A 44 -14.72 -0.20 -8.16
N VAL A 45 -14.97 -0.40 -6.87
CA VAL A 45 -15.04 -1.71 -6.23
C VAL A 45 -16.49 -1.98 -5.85
N ARG A 46 -17.16 -2.84 -6.63
CA ARG A 46 -18.55 -3.27 -6.39
C ARG A 46 -19.55 -2.11 -6.20
N GLY A 47 -19.39 -1.03 -6.96
CA GLY A 47 -20.21 0.17 -6.89
C GLY A 47 -19.68 1.25 -5.96
N VAL A 48 -18.64 0.96 -5.16
CA VAL A 48 -18.02 1.91 -4.24
C VAL A 48 -16.79 2.53 -4.87
N VAL A 49 -16.69 3.86 -4.82
CA VAL A 49 -15.51 4.60 -5.27
C VAL A 49 -14.41 4.48 -4.23
N VAL A 50 -13.25 3.95 -4.64
CA VAL A 50 -12.10 3.71 -3.77
C VAL A 50 -10.87 4.44 -4.33
N PRO A 51 -10.15 5.23 -3.52
CA PRO A 51 -8.91 5.88 -3.95
C PRO A 51 -7.80 4.85 -4.18
N LEU A 52 -7.09 4.97 -5.30
CA LEU A 52 -5.96 4.11 -5.65
C LEU A 52 -4.65 4.83 -5.40
N ALA A 53 -3.87 4.30 -4.47
CA ALA A 53 -2.54 4.77 -4.13
C ALA A 53 -1.44 3.91 -4.77
N ASP A 54 -0.31 4.54 -5.12
CA ASP A 54 0.92 3.83 -5.49
C ASP A 54 2.01 4.08 -4.44
N LEU A 55 2.30 3.04 -3.63
CA LEU A 55 3.32 3.10 -2.60
C LEU A 55 4.73 3.35 -3.17
N ARG A 56 4.96 3.09 -4.46
CA ARG A 56 6.24 3.42 -5.13
C ARG A 56 6.61 4.89 -4.94
N VAL A 57 5.62 5.78 -4.93
CA VAL A 57 5.85 7.22 -4.71
C VAL A 57 6.43 7.47 -3.32
N THR A 58 5.88 6.81 -2.31
CA THR A 58 6.34 6.91 -0.92
C THR A 58 7.75 6.35 -0.75
N PHE A 59 8.06 5.24 -1.43
CA PHE A 59 9.36 4.58 -1.37
C PHE A 59 10.38 5.10 -2.40
N GLY A 60 10.07 6.16 -3.15
CA GLY A 60 10.98 6.73 -4.16
C GLY A 60 11.31 5.77 -5.32
N MET A 61 10.43 4.81 -5.60
CA MET A 61 10.59 3.82 -6.66
C MET A 61 10.06 4.35 -8.00
N THR A 62 10.58 3.81 -9.09
CA THR A 62 10.09 4.12 -10.45
C THR A 62 8.69 3.55 -10.65
N LEU A 63 7.76 4.39 -11.10
CA LEU A 63 6.42 3.95 -11.52
C LEU A 63 6.53 3.04 -12.75
N THR A 64 5.78 1.95 -12.75
CA THR A 64 5.80 0.95 -13.83
C THR A 64 4.40 0.74 -14.40
N GLU A 65 4.34 0.33 -15.66
CA GLU A 65 3.07 -0.11 -16.26
C GLU A 65 2.58 -1.41 -15.62
N ALA A 66 1.27 -1.62 -15.66
CA ALA A 66 0.67 -2.86 -15.18
C ALA A 66 1.08 -4.04 -16.07
N THR A 67 1.33 -5.17 -15.43
CA THR A 67 1.64 -6.45 -16.07
C THR A 67 0.52 -7.46 -15.77
N PRO A 68 0.49 -8.65 -16.41
CA PRO A 68 -0.48 -9.69 -16.07
C PRO A 68 -0.41 -10.16 -14.60
N ASP A 69 0.74 -9.98 -13.94
CA ASP A 69 0.92 -10.32 -12.52
C ASP A 69 0.47 -9.21 -11.57
N THR A 70 0.26 -7.98 -12.07
CA THR A 70 -0.10 -6.82 -11.26
C THR A 70 -1.43 -7.06 -10.56
N ARG A 71 -1.51 -6.68 -9.28
CA ARG A 71 -2.74 -6.78 -8.48
C ARG A 71 -3.03 -5.46 -7.80
N MET A 72 -4.30 -5.24 -7.50
CA MET A 72 -4.76 -4.17 -6.62
C MET A 72 -5.19 -4.79 -5.29
N LEU A 73 -4.66 -4.31 -4.18
CA LEU A 73 -5.08 -4.74 -2.85
C LEU A 73 -6.02 -3.68 -2.29
N VAL A 74 -7.26 -4.07 -1.99
CA VAL A 74 -8.23 -3.21 -1.31
C VAL A 74 -8.04 -3.39 0.19
N LEU A 75 -7.71 -2.29 0.86
CA LEU A 75 -7.36 -2.24 2.27
C LEU A 75 -8.35 -1.38 3.03
N GLU A 76 -8.59 -1.73 4.30
CA GLU A 76 -9.24 -0.90 5.29
C GLU A 76 -8.22 -0.51 6.33
N LEU A 77 -8.04 0.79 6.53
CA LEU A 77 -7.00 1.35 7.37
C LEU A 77 -7.59 2.43 8.30
N PRO A 78 -7.16 2.46 9.57
CA PRO A 78 -7.44 3.58 10.45
C PRO A 78 -6.57 4.77 10.00
N ILE A 79 -7.19 5.80 9.43
CA ILE A 79 -6.50 7.02 8.99
C ILE A 79 -7.13 8.20 9.72
N ALA A 80 -6.32 8.92 10.51
CA ALA A 80 -6.77 10.07 11.29
C ALA A 80 -7.97 9.80 12.22
N GLY A 81 -8.18 8.54 12.62
CA GLY A 81 -9.27 8.11 13.50
C GLY A 81 -10.50 7.54 12.78
N ASP A 82 -10.54 7.60 11.44
CA ASP A 82 -11.61 7.04 10.62
C ASP A 82 -11.14 5.75 9.93
N GLU A 83 -12.03 4.76 9.82
CA GLU A 83 -11.79 3.56 9.00
C GLU A 83 -12.03 3.89 7.53
N ILE A 84 -10.95 3.97 6.75
CA ILE A 84 -10.98 4.39 5.36
C ILE A 84 -10.58 3.22 4.45
N VAL A 85 -11.37 3.02 3.41
CA VAL A 85 -11.08 2.04 2.37
C VAL A 85 -10.21 2.68 1.29
N VAL A 86 -9.09 2.04 1.01
CA VAL A 86 -8.13 2.47 -0.02
C VAL A 86 -7.71 1.27 -0.86
N ALA A 87 -7.17 1.52 -2.04
CA ALA A 87 -6.53 0.49 -2.85
C ALA A 87 -5.06 0.82 -3.04
N ILE A 88 -4.21 -0.21 -3.08
CA ILE A 88 -2.79 -0.07 -3.44
C ILE A 88 -2.43 -0.97 -4.63
N LEU A 89 -1.44 -0.56 -5.41
CA LEU A 89 -0.85 -1.41 -6.45
C LEU A 89 0.22 -2.34 -5.88
N ALA A 90 0.31 -3.55 -6.45
CA ALA A 90 1.41 -4.50 -6.26
C ALA A 90 1.85 -5.06 -7.62
N ASP A 91 3.15 -5.31 -7.80
CA ASP A 91 3.66 -6.01 -8.98
C ASP A 91 3.14 -7.44 -9.04
N LYS A 92 3.07 -8.09 -7.89
CA LYS A 92 2.63 -9.47 -7.71
C LYS A 92 2.28 -9.72 -6.26
N VAL A 93 1.22 -10.50 -6.01
CA VAL A 93 0.97 -11.09 -4.69
C VAL A 93 1.52 -12.51 -4.66
N HIS A 94 2.17 -12.88 -3.56
CA HIS A 94 2.79 -14.19 -3.37
C HIS A 94 1.89 -15.13 -2.59
N ASP A 95 1.88 -15.02 -1.26
CA ASP A 95 1.14 -15.91 -0.37
C ASP A 95 0.80 -15.22 0.95
N VAL A 96 -0.11 -15.82 1.71
CA VAL A 96 -0.38 -15.46 3.10
C VAL A 96 0.55 -16.29 4.00
N THR A 97 1.29 -15.62 4.88
CA THR A 97 2.23 -16.30 5.79
C THR A 97 2.10 -15.75 7.20
N GLY A 98 2.39 -16.60 8.18
CA GLY A 98 2.60 -16.15 9.55
C GLY A 98 3.88 -15.32 9.67
N LEU A 99 3.78 -14.17 10.34
CA LEU A 99 4.90 -13.33 10.74
C LEU A 99 4.87 -13.18 12.27
N ASP A 100 5.97 -13.54 12.93
CA ASP A 100 6.16 -13.27 14.35
C ASP A 100 6.65 -11.82 14.52
N PRO A 101 5.85 -10.92 15.12
CA PRO A 101 6.24 -9.52 15.28
C PRO A 101 7.50 -9.34 16.13
N SER A 102 7.81 -10.29 17.02
CA SER A 102 9.02 -10.24 17.86
C SER A 102 10.31 -10.47 17.06
N THR A 103 10.19 -11.00 15.84
CA THR A 103 11.32 -11.22 14.92
C THR A 103 11.59 -10.03 13.99
N LEU A 104 10.76 -8.99 14.06
CA LEU A 104 10.97 -7.76 13.29
C LEU A 104 12.16 -7.00 13.84
N GLU A 105 13.11 -6.70 12.96
CA GLU A 105 14.27 -5.89 13.25
C GLU A 105 14.01 -4.43 12.83
N PRO A 106 14.56 -3.43 13.53
CA PRO A 106 14.47 -2.03 13.12
C PRO A 106 15.21 -1.80 11.80
N ILE A 107 14.83 -0.76 11.05
CA ILE A 107 15.58 -0.37 9.85
C ILE A 107 16.99 0.08 10.25
N PRO A 108 18.04 -0.45 9.60
CA PRO A 108 19.40 0.06 9.76
C PRO A 108 19.48 1.56 9.43
N PRO A 109 20.15 2.37 10.26
CA PRO A 109 20.17 3.83 10.11
C PRO A 109 20.94 4.32 8.88
N VAL A 110 21.73 3.45 8.23
CA VAL A 110 22.59 3.79 7.10
C VAL A 110 22.48 2.72 6.03
N GLY A 111 22.50 3.14 4.76
CA GLY A 111 22.61 2.25 3.60
C GLY A 111 21.29 1.60 3.15
N THR A 112 20.16 2.04 3.69
CA THR A 112 18.84 1.55 3.30
C THR A 112 18.18 2.50 2.31
N ARG A 113 17.48 1.95 1.32
CA ARG A 113 16.66 2.71 0.35
C ARG A 113 15.26 3.06 0.87
N TRP A 114 14.88 2.47 2.01
CA TRP A 114 13.53 2.59 2.56
C TRP A 114 13.47 3.80 3.51
N PRO A 115 12.48 4.70 3.38
CA PRO A 115 12.30 5.78 4.33
C PRO A 115 11.96 5.21 5.72
N PRO A 116 12.77 5.47 6.77
CA PRO A 116 12.56 4.87 8.09
C PRO A 116 11.20 5.22 8.71
N ASP A 117 10.66 6.40 8.39
CA ASP A 117 9.37 6.87 8.88
C ASP A 117 8.17 6.10 8.30
N PHE A 118 8.34 5.29 7.25
CA PHE A 118 7.25 4.61 6.54
C PHE A 118 7.30 3.09 6.66
N VAL A 119 8.12 2.56 7.56
CA VAL A 119 8.30 1.12 7.73
C VAL A 119 8.35 0.80 9.21
N ARG A 120 7.48 -0.10 9.65
CA ARG A 120 7.41 -0.56 11.05
C ARG A 120 8.59 -1.45 11.42
N GLY A 121 9.11 -2.20 10.47
CA GLY A 121 10.26 -3.09 10.68
C GLY A 121 10.61 -3.94 9.47
N ILE A 122 11.66 -4.73 9.62
CA ILE A 122 12.19 -5.65 8.62
C ILE A 122 12.07 -7.08 9.16
N GLY A 123 11.45 -7.95 8.38
CA GLY A 123 11.42 -9.39 8.61
C GLY A 123 12.32 -10.15 7.63
N LYS A 124 12.47 -11.45 7.87
CA LYS A 124 13.13 -12.39 6.95
C LYS A 124 12.09 -13.28 6.31
N TRP A 125 12.20 -13.49 5.00
CA TRP A 125 11.33 -14.39 4.24
C TRP A 125 12.13 -15.10 3.15
N GLN A 126 12.09 -16.44 3.14
CA GLN A 126 12.79 -17.29 2.16
C GLN A 126 14.28 -16.92 1.95
N GLY A 127 14.98 -16.59 3.04
CA GLY A 127 16.40 -16.19 3.00
C GLY A 127 16.67 -14.76 2.51
N GLY A 128 15.63 -14.00 2.15
CA GLY A 128 15.68 -12.58 1.83
C GLY A 128 15.08 -11.69 2.92
N PHE A 129 15.14 -10.37 2.69
CA PHE A 129 14.50 -9.38 3.53
C PHE A 129 13.11 -9.03 3.02
N MET A 130 12.22 -8.75 3.96
CA MET A 130 10.86 -8.30 3.73
C MET A 130 10.60 -7.08 4.61
N ILE A 131 10.03 -6.02 4.05
CA ILE A 131 9.65 -4.85 4.85
C ILE A 131 8.19 -4.93 5.27
N LEU A 132 7.87 -4.39 6.44
CA LEU A 132 6.51 -4.18 6.90
C LEU A 132 6.18 -2.68 6.84
N PRO A 133 5.48 -2.19 5.80
CA PRO A 133 5.16 -0.78 5.68
C PRO A 133 4.26 -0.29 6.81
N ASP A 134 4.50 0.94 7.26
CA ASP A 134 3.60 1.64 8.17
C ASP A 134 2.47 2.31 7.37
N LEU A 135 1.49 1.51 6.95
CA LEU A 135 0.40 1.97 6.10
C LEU A 135 -0.39 3.15 6.69
N GLU A 136 -0.73 3.11 7.97
CA GLU A 136 -1.42 4.21 8.65
C GLU A 136 -0.62 5.50 8.54
N ARG A 137 0.68 5.45 8.83
CA ARG A 137 1.56 6.62 8.72
C ARG A 137 1.76 7.08 7.28
N ILE A 138 1.91 6.15 6.34
CA ILE A 138 2.03 6.44 4.90
C ILE A 138 0.78 7.20 4.41
N PHE A 139 -0.41 6.69 4.71
CA PHE A 139 -1.65 7.28 4.25
C PHE A 139 -1.98 8.57 4.99
N THR A 140 -1.69 8.68 6.29
CA THR A 140 -1.88 9.93 7.04
C THR A 140 -1.02 11.06 6.47
N GLN A 141 0.25 10.79 6.12
CA GLN A 141 1.12 11.80 5.51
C GLN A 141 0.85 12.03 4.02
N GLY A 142 0.47 10.98 3.28
CA GLY A 142 0.10 11.06 1.87
C GLY A 142 -1.18 11.87 1.66
N ALA A 143 -2.19 11.67 2.52
CA ALA A 143 -3.47 12.37 2.49
C ALA A 143 -3.34 13.87 2.74
N GLN A 144 -2.42 14.29 3.61
CA GLN A 144 -2.14 15.70 3.89
C GLN A 144 -1.56 16.45 2.68
N LYS A 145 -0.96 15.73 1.72
CA LYS A 145 -0.38 16.30 0.50
C LYS A 145 -1.30 16.17 -0.73
N GLY A 146 -2.40 15.42 -0.62
CA GLY A 146 -3.36 15.18 -1.69
C GLY A 146 -4.68 14.71 -1.09
N SER A 147 -5.53 15.67 -0.76
CA SER A 147 -6.92 15.57 -0.27
C SER A 147 -7.60 14.20 -0.42
N LEU A 148 -7.55 13.37 0.63
CA LEU A 148 -8.54 12.30 0.85
C LEU A 148 -9.94 12.88 1.18
N SER A 149 -10.01 14.13 1.64
CA SER A 149 -11.27 14.79 2.02
C SER A 149 -12.19 15.13 0.85
N ALA A 150 -11.68 15.20 -0.38
CA ALA A 150 -12.48 15.53 -1.56
C ALA A 150 -13.29 14.34 -2.11
N VAL A 151 -12.96 13.10 -1.71
CA VAL A 151 -13.56 11.88 -2.28
C VAL A 151 -14.84 11.46 -1.53
N ALA A 152 -15.04 11.97 -0.31
CA ALA A 152 -16.18 11.61 0.53
C ALA A 152 -17.49 12.37 0.18
N GLU A 153 -17.43 13.44 -0.63
CA GLU A 153 -18.60 14.31 -0.90
C GLU A 153 -19.25 14.11 -2.28
N GLU A 154 -18.71 13.28 -3.18
CA GLU A 154 -19.33 13.02 -4.51
C GLU A 154 -20.11 11.70 -4.59
N GLY A 155 -20.72 11.28 -3.48
CA GLY A 155 -21.77 10.27 -3.45
C GLY A 155 -23.14 10.93 -3.29
N VAL A 156 -23.77 11.29 -4.42
CA VAL A 156 -25.19 11.73 -4.49
C VAL A 156 -26.13 10.69 -3.90
#